data_AF-A0A4Y7JV80-F1
#
_entry.id   AF-A0A4Y7JV80-F1
#
_cell.length_a   1.000
_cell.length_b   1.000
_cell.length_c   1.000
_cell.angle_alpha   90.00
_cell.angle_beta   90.00
_cell.angle_gamma   90.00
#
_symmetry.space_group_name_H-M   'P 1'
#
loop_
_entity.id
_entity.type
_entity.pdbx_description
1 polymer ?
#
loop_
_entity_poly.entity_id
_entity_poly.type
_entity_poly.pdbx_seq_one_letter_code
_entity_poly.pdbx_strand_id
1 'polypeptide(L)'
;MKREYLNLPIQEEPTVCGFGYDTSAGVYKVVRMDPDRVTRGDMVHVYTVGSGVGWRRKENIAQMRCSRFGGFTGIPCNGALHWLDYKNRIWTFDLADEEFRCIPSPQFQLAAVNDHFELRLLGECLSLVHYKDSRTILDIWLLKRNDKERKRNNSTVNEKLDYYKLSSWNWSKEFSLTEVLCEHYDPVDIVDPFALTKNGELLLFSRTTTEVYRYTMKSTKSVYDKEKLNDGAHVRLYVRTAMPYKKSFVSLKDLGEDVKIFDLVTR
;
A
#
# COMPACT_ATOMS: atom_id res chain seq x y z
N MET A 1 -19.59 5.95 20.39
CA MET A 1 -18.38 6.18 19.58
C MET A 1 -18.73 7.28 18.58
N LYS A 2 -18.11 8.47 18.65
CA LYS A 2 -18.38 9.53 17.66
C LYS A 2 -17.56 9.21 16.41
N ARG A 3 -18.23 9.11 15.25
CA ARG A 3 -17.58 9.00 13.95
C ARG A 3 -17.45 10.43 13.43
N GLU A 4 -16.22 10.88 13.23
CA GLU A 4 -15.91 12.18 12.64
C GLU A 4 -15.55 11.94 11.18
N TYR A 5 -16.17 12.70 10.29
CA TYR A 5 -15.81 12.72 8.88
C TYR A 5 -15.23 14.08 8.55
N LEU A 6 -14.17 14.08 7.75
CA LEU A 6 -13.58 15.29 7.22
C LEU A 6 -13.82 15.29 5.71
N ASN A 7 -14.71 16.15 5.26
CA ASN A 7 -14.79 16.46 3.84
C ASN A 7 -13.60 17.36 3.50
N LEU A 8 -12.69 16.82 2.68
CA LEU A 8 -11.68 17.65 2.07
C LEU A 8 -12.35 18.56 1.04
N PRO A 9 -11.86 19.79 0.83
CA PRO A 9 -12.36 20.69 -0.21
C PRO A 9 -12.40 19.95 -1.56
N ILE A 10 -13.59 19.81 -2.12
CA ILE A 10 -13.84 19.05 -3.35
C ILE A 10 -13.24 19.81 -4.54
N GLN A 11 -12.60 19.09 -5.46
CA GLN A 11 -12.18 19.62 -6.74
C GLN A 11 -12.46 18.59 -7.84
N GLU A 12 -12.77 19.05 -9.05
CA GLU A 12 -13.46 18.26 -10.09
C GLU A 12 -12.58 17.24 -10.85
N GLU A 13 -11.25 17.34 -10.78
CA GLU A 13 -10.35 16.43 -11.53
C GLU A 13 -9.68 15.37 -10.65
N PRO A 14 -9.46 14.14 -11.17
CA PRO A 14 -8.77 13.09 -10.44
C PRO A 14 -7.29 13.45 -10.25
N THR A 15 -6.92 13.74 -9.00
CA THR A 15 -5.56 14.11 -8.60
C THR A 15 -4.89 12.94 -7.89
N VAL A 16 -3.58 12.74 -8.09
CA VAL A 16 -2.82 11.81 -7.25
C VAL A 16 -2.85 12.35 -5.83
N CYS A 17 -3.32 11.55 -4.88
CA CYS A 17 -3.50 11.92 -3.50
C CYS A 17 -2.88 10.89 -2.55
N GLY A 18 -2.72 11.24 -1.29
CA GLY A 18 -2.30 10.32 -0.23
C GLY A 18 -2.61 10.91 1.13
N PHE A 19 -2.95 10.04 2.08
CA PHE A 19 -3.27 10.39 3.46
C PHE A 19 -2.35 9.64 4.39
N GLY A 20 -1.71 10.35 5.32
CA GLY A 20 -0.80 9.71 6.26
C GLY A 20 -0.60 10.52 7.54
N TYR A 21 0.14 9.91 8.46
CA TYR A 21 0.42 10.47 9.79
C TYR A 21 1.90 10.85 9.89
N ASP A 22 2.15 12.12 10.17
CA ASP A 22 3.46 12.64 10.54
C ASP A 22 3.66 12.42 12.04
N THR A 23 4.43 11.38 12.39
CA THR A 23 4.72 11.02 13.77
C THR A 23 5.58 12.05 14.50
N SER A 24 6.34 12.88 13.77
CA SER A 24 7.24 13.87 14.36
C SER A 24 6.49 15.09 14.88
N ALA A 25 5.50 15.56 14.12
CA ALA A 25 4.65 16.68 14.50
C ALA A 25 3.31 16.24 15.14
N GLY A 26 3.00 14.94 15.13
CA GLY A 26 1.78 14.39 15.71
C GLY A 26 0.50 14.73 14.94
N VAL A 27 0.61 14.99 13.63
CA VAL A 27 -0.49 15.49 12.79
C VAL A 27 -0.77 14.57 11.61
N TYR A 28 -2.03 14.56 11.16
CA TYR A 28 -2.37 13.97 9.87
C TYR A 28 -2.14 14.97 8.74
N LYS A 29 -1.62 14.47 7.62
CA LYS A 29 -1.41 15.25 6.40
C LYS A 29 -2.08 14.56 5.23
N VAL A 30 -2.71 15.38 4.38
CA VAL A 30 -3.17 14.97 3.05
C VAL A 30 -2.26 15.61 2.05
N VAL A 31 -1.72 14.82 1.14
CA VAL A 31 -0.91 15.30 0.03
C VAL A 31 -1.71 15.06 -1.23
N ARG A 32 -1.80 16.07 -2.08
CA ARG A 32 -2.34 15.93 -3.42
C ARG A 32 -1.39 16.55 -4.43
N MET A 33 -1.49 16.08 -5.65
CA MET A 33 -0.62 16.51 -6.73
C MET A 33 -1.47 16.72 -7.97
N ASP A 34 -1.42 17.95 -8.45
CA ASP A 34 -2.27 18.44 -9.54
C ASP A 34 -1.37 18.76 -10.74
N PRO A 35 -1.77 18.39 -11.97
CA PRO A 35 -0.99 18.75 -13.15
C PRO A 35 -0.90 20.27 -13.30
N ASP A 36 0.32 20.79 -13.39
CA ASP A 36 0.56 22.20 -13.67
C ASP A 36 0.48 22.43 -15.18
N ARG A 37 -0.65 23.00 -15.63
CA ARG A 37 -0.90 23.29 -17.06
C ARG A 37 0.03 24.37 -17.61
N VAL A 38 0.68 25.18 -16.76
CA VAL A 38 1.58 26.26 -17.16
C VAL A 38 3.01 25.76 -17.29
N THR A 39 3.52 25.05 -16.29
CA THR A 39 4.93 24.62 -16.26
C THR A 39 5.16 23.21 -16.84
N ARG A 40 4.10 22.47 -17.17
CA ARG A 40 4.12 21.04 -17.53
C ARG A 40 4.76 20.16 -16.43
N GLY A 41 4.83 20.67 -15.20
CA GLY A 41 5.18 19.93 -13.98
C GLY A 41 3.94 19.53 -13.19
N ASP A 42 4.11 19.20 -11.91
CA ASP A 42 2.98 19.07 -10.97
C ASP A 42 3.08 20.09 -9.85
N MET A 43 1.91 20.54 -9.40
CA MET A 43 1.76 21.31 -8.17
C MET A 43 1.44 20.35 -7.04
N VAL A 44 2.28 20.34 -6.02
CA VAL A 44 2.03 19.56 -4.81
C VAL A 44 1.39 20.47 -3.77
N HIS A 45 0.25 20.02 -3.26
CA HIS A 45 -0.45 20.66 -2.16
C HIS A 45 -0.47 19.74 -0.95
N VAL A 46 -0.27 20.33 0.22
CA VAL A 46 -0.35 19.62 1.49
C VAL A 46 -1.42 20.29 2.35
N TYR A 47 -2.27 19.48 2.96
CA TYR A 47 -3.23 19.91 3.95
C TYR A 47 -2.89 19.25 5.27
N THR A 48 -2.69 20.05 6.31
CA THR A 48 -2.49 19.55 7.68
C THR A 48 -3.82 19.60 8.42
N VAL A 49 -4.32 18.43 8.82
CA VAL A 49 -5.61 18.28 9.49
C VAL A 49 -5.59 19.03 10.83
N GLY A 50 -6.60 19.85 11.06
CA GLY A 50 -6.73 20.64 12.29
C GLY A 50 -5.90 21.93 12.34
N SER A 51 -5.09 22.23 11.31
CA SER A 51 -4.25 23.45 11.31
C SER A 51 -5.02 24.76 11.13
N GLY A 52 -6.21 24.73 10.53
CA GLY A 52 -6.99 25.93 10.19
C GLY A 52 -6.43 26.73 9.00
N VAL A 53 -5.27 26.36 8.44
CA VAL A 53 -4.58 27.11 7.37
C VAL A 53 -5.09 26.75 5.97
N GLY A 54 -5.77 25.61 5.81
CA GLY A 54 -6.20 25.13 4.49
C GLY A 54 -5.08 24.43 3.72
N TRP A 55 -5.24 24.34 2.39
CA TRP A 55 -4.24 23.75 1.50
C TRP A 55 -3.09 24.71 1.29
N ARG A 56 -1.85 24.24 1.44
CA ARG A 56 -0.64 24.99 1.10
C ARG A 56 0.11 24.35 -0.05
N ARG A 57 0.53 25.19 -1.00
CA ARG A 57 1.34 24.77 -2.14
C ARG A 57 2.81 24.59 -1.70
N LYS A 58 3.46 23.55 -2.21
CA LYS A 58 4.91 23.37 -2.10
C LYS A 58 5.57 23.86 -3.38
N GLU A 59 6.56 24.74 -3.23
CA GLU A 59 7.37 25.24 -4.35
C GLU A 59 8.56 24.29 -4.60
N ASN A 60 9.14 24.35 -5.81
CA ASN A 60 10.41 23.69 -6.17
C ASN A 60 10.48 22.16 -6.08
N ILE A 61 9.41 21.45 -6.44
CA ILE A 61 9.45 19.99 -6.60
C ILE A 61 9.84 19.65 -8.04
N ALA A 62 11.03 20.07 -8.45
CA ALA A 62 11.50 20.06 -9.85
C ALA A 62 11.59 18.66 -10.50
N GLN A 63 11.42 17.58 -9.74
CA GLN A 63 11.74 16.21 -10.18
C GLN A 63 10.53 15.32 -10.45
N MET A 64 9.32 15.71 -10.04
CA MET A 64 8.16 14.83 -10.08
C MET A 64 7.19 15.20 -11.21
N ARG A 65 6.60 14.17 -11.84
CA ARG A 65 5.53 14.30 -12.85
C ARG A 65 4.45 13.25 -12.55
N CYS A 66 3.26 13.65 -12.13
CA CYS A 66 2.22 12.81 -11.55
C CYS A 66 1.50 11.98 -12.60
N SER A 67 1.50 12.49 -13.84
CA SER A 67 1.14 11.72 -15.04
C SER A 67 1.95 10.42 -15.20
N ARG A 68 3.04 10.27 -14.44
CA ARG A 68 3.89 9.08 -14.45
C ARG A 68 3.47 8.03 -13.41
N PHE A 69 2.52 8.29 -12.51
CA PHE A 69 2.15 7.30 -11.49
C PHE A 69 1.10 6.32 -12.00
N GLY A 70 1.30 5.02 -11.74
CA GLY A 70 0.35 3.96 -12.09
C GLY A 70 -0.89 3.92 -11.19
N GLY A 71 -0.91 4.69 -10.10
CA GLY A 71 -2.04 4.75 -9.16
C GLY A 71 -2.23 6.14 -8.55
N PHE A 72 -3.49 6.48 -8.29
CA PHE A 72 -3.89 7.79 -7.77
C PHE A 72 -3.76 7.91 -6.25
N THR A 73 -3.49 6.83 -5.51
CA THR A 73 -3.45 6.86 -4.04
C THR A 73 -2.10 6.41 -3.51
N GLY A 74 -1.46 7.28 -2.72
CA GLY A 74 -0.19 7.03 -2.07
C GLY A 74 -0.35 6.11 -0.87
N ILE A 75 0.54 5.14 -0.74
CA ILE A 75 0.52 4.15 0.33
C ILE A 75 1.27 4.72 1.55
N PRO A 76 0.61 4.94 2.69
CA PRO A 76 1.27 5.39 3.90
C PRO A 76 2.06 4.24 4.54
N CYS A 77 3.36 4.45 4.75
CA CYS A 77 4.23 3.51 5.46
C CYS A 77 5.42 4.27 6.06
N ASN A 78 5.91 3.91 7.25
CA ASN A 78 7.13 4.49 7.84
C ASN A 78 7.19 6.04 7.85
N GLY A 79 6.07 6.72 8.08
CA GLY A 79 6.01 8.20 8.11
C GLY A 79 6.10 8.88 6.73
N ALA A 80 6.00 8.13 5.64
CA ALA A 80 6.01 8.63 4.28
C ALA A 80 4.86 8.05 3.44
N LEU A 81 4.49 8.76 2.39
CA LEU A 81 3.58 8.29 1.35
C LEU A 81 4.37 7.73 0.17
N HIS A 82 3.92 6.62 -0.40
CA HIS A 82 4.65 5.91 -1.45
C HIS A 82 3.81 5.76 -2.72
N TRP A 83 4.41 6.02 -3.87
CA TRP A 83 3.80 5.83 -5.19
C TRP A 83 4.73 5.08 -6.12
N LEU A 84 4.15 4.35 -7.05
CA LEU A 84 4.88 3.66 -8.11
C LEU A 84 4.69 4.39 -9.43
N ASP A 85 5.78 4.73 -10.10
CA ASP A 85 5.72 5.31 -11.45
C ASP A 85 5.71 4.23 -12.56
N TYR A 86 5.42 4.63 -13.80
CA TYR A 86 5.41 3.79 -15.01
C TYR A 86 6.77 3.13 -15.34
N LYS A 87 7.86 3.58 -14.70
CA LYS A 87 9.18 2.96 -14.77
C LYS A 87 9.44 2.05 -13.57
N ASN A 88 8.41 1.75 -12.78
CA ASN A 88 8.44 0.97 -11.55
C ASN A 88 9.39 1.55 -10.49
N ARG A 89 9.64 2.86 -10.52
CA ARG A 89 10.39 3.54 -9.46
C ARG A 89 9.46 3.88 -8.31
N ILE A 90 9.92 3.66 -7.09
CA ILE A 90 9.15 3.94 -5.88
C ILE A 90 9.51 5.34 -5.40
N TRP A 91 8.56 6.26 -5.55
CA TRP A 91 8.65 7.61 -5.04
C TRP A 91 8.07 7.69 -3.64
N THR A 92 8.72 8.46 -2.79
CA THR A 92 8.31 8.67 -1.41
C THR A 92 8.16 10.15 -1.13
N PHE A 93 7.09 10.55 -0.46
CA PHE A 93 6.96 11.88 0.14
C PHE A 93 7.01 11.73 1.65
N ASP A 94 8.07 12.25 2.24
CA ASP A 94 8.24 12.23 3.68
C ASP A 94 7.26 13.21 4.33
N LEU A 95 6.47 12.74 5.29
CA LEU A 95 5.45 13.61 5.86
C LEU A 95 6.03 14.63 6.84
N ALA A 96 7.23 14.41 7.39
CA ALA A 96 7.83 15.32 8.37
C ALA A 96 8.53 16.51 7.70
N ASP A 97 9.44 16.25 6.75
CA ASP A 97 10.16 17.32 6.04
C ASP A 97 9.54 17.69 4.70
N GLU A 98 8.57 16.93 4.22
CA GLU A 98 7.79 17.22 3.01
C GLU A 98 8.65 17.30 1.76
N GLU A 99 9.63 16.42 1.70
CA GLU A 99 10.50 16.23 0.55
C GLU A 99 10.19 14.93 -0.18
N PHE A 100 10.34 14.99 -1.51
CA PHE A 100 10.30 13.80 -2.34
C PHE A 100 11.65 13.13 -2.38
N ARG A 101 11.63 11.80 -2.29
CA ARG A 101 12.79 10.93 -2.44
C ARG A 101 12.40 9.72 -3.28
N CYS A 102 13.40 8.94 -3.68
CA CYS A 102 13.18 7.63 -4.28
C CYS A 102 13.84 6.59 -3.39
N ILE A 103 13.19 5.44 -3.25
CA ILE A 103 13.84 4.25 -2.71
C ILE A 103 14.11 3.26 -3.84
N PRO A 104 15.20 2.48 -3.75
CA PRO A 104 15.45 1.38 -4.67
C PRO A 104 14.26 0.42 -4.67
N SER A 105 13.84 0.03 -5.87
CA SER A 105 12.90 -1.05 -6.06
C SER A 105 13.63 -2.40 -5.95
N PRO A 106 12.94 -3.52 -5.67
CA PRO A 106 13.55 -4.83 -5.83
C PRO A 106 14.08 -4.97 -7.26
N GLN A 107 15.22 -5.65 -7.45
CA GLN A 107 15.90 -5.71 -8.75
C GLN A 107 15.01 -6.39 -9.80
N PHE A 108 14.44 -5.60 -10.73
CA PHE A 108 13.52 -6.05 -11.78
C PHE A 108 14.21 -6.39 -13.10
N GLN A 109 15.41 -6.99 -13.07
CA GLN A 109 16.28 -7.06 -14.24
C GLN A 109 15.65 -7.71 -15.49
N LEU A 110 14.49 -8.37 -15.38
CA LEU A 110 13.80 -9.08 -16.46
C LEU A 110 12.25 -8.99 -16.36
N ALA A 111 11.69 -7.82 -16.05
CA ALA A 111 10.22 -7.66 -16.11
C ALA A 111 9.73 -7.81 -17.57
N ALA A 112 8.77 -8.70 -17.80
CA ALA A 112 8.18 -8.88 -19.13
C ALA A 112 7.27 -7.70 -19.49
N VAL A 113 6.99 -7.50 -20.79
CA VAL A 113 6.18 -6.38 -21.29
C VAL A 113 4.77 -6.33 -20.67
N ASN A 114 4.23 -7.49 -20.28
CA ASN A 114 2.88 -7.62 -19.71
C ASN A 114 2.87 -7.68 -18.18
N ASP A 115 4.01 -7.49 -17.53
CA ASP A 115 4.08 -7.49 -16.07
C ASP A 115 3.43 -6.22 -15.50
N HIS A 116 2.67 -6.39 -14.43
CA HIS A 116 2.04 -5.27 -13.72
C HIS A 116 2.54 -5.23 -12.27
N PHE A 117 2.73 -4.03 -11.75
CA PHE A 117 3.25 -3.80 -10.41
C PHE A 117 2.32 -2.89 -9.62
N GLU A 118 2.07 -3.23 -8.37
CA GLU A 118 1.31 -2.39 -7.43
C GLU A 118 2.02 -2.28 -6.09
N LEU A 119 1.94 -1.11 -5.48
CA LEU A 119 2.29 -0.94 -4.07
C LEU A 119 1.07 -1.21 -3.19
N ARG A 120 1.29 -1.93 -2.09
CA ARG A 120 0.29 -2.20 -1.07
C ARG A 120 0.90 -2.03 0.31
N LEU A 121 0.05 -1.81 1.31
CA LEU A 121 0.43 -1.96 2.71
C LEU A 121 -0.05 -3.34 3.16
N LEU A 122 0.89 -4.23 3.51
CA LEU A 122 0.57 -5.57 4.01
C LEU A 122 1.09 -5.70 5.44
N GLY A 123 0.15 -5.79 6.38
CA GLY A 123 0.43 -5.61 7.80
C GLY A 123 0.94 -4.18 8.03
N GLU A 124 2.24 -4.05 8.23
CA GLU A 124 2.93 -2.77 8.42
C GLU A 124 4.08 -2.53 7.44
N CYS A 125 4.29 -3.47 6.52
CA CYS A 125 5.37 -3.39 5.56
C CYS A 125 4.87 -2.76 4.27
N LEU A 126 5.64 -1.83 3.73
CA LEU A 126 5.49 -1.46 2.33
C LEU A 126 5.75 -2.73 1.52
N SER A 127 4.81 -3.05 0.64
CA SER A 127 4.88 -4.24 -0.18
C SER A 127 4.76 -3.88 -1.65
N LEU A 128 5.46 -4.64 -2.48
CA LEU A 128 5.37 -4.55 -3.92
C LEU A 128 4.84 -5.88 -4.44
N VAL A 129 3.71 -5.78 -5.13
CA VAL A 129 3.00 -6.89 -5.76
C VAL A 129 3.35 -6.90 -7.23
N HIS A 130 3.86 -8.03 -7.72
CA HIS A 130 4.28 -8.25 -9.09
C HIS A 130 3.40 -9.34 -9.71
N TYR A 131 2.54 -8.91 -10.62
CA TYR A 131 1.68 -9.76 -11.44
C TYR A 131 2.42 -10.13 -12.72
N LYS A 132 2.73 -11.41 -12.88
CA LYS A 132 3.47 -11.97 -14.02
C LYS A 132 2.57 -12.79 -14.94
N ASP A 133 3.00 -12.94 -16.19
CA ASP A 133 2.49 -13.87 -17.21
C ASP A 133 0.98 -14.08 -17.21
N SER A 134 0.25 -13.23 -17.95
CA SER A 134 -1.23 -13.23 -18.01
C SER A 134 -1.95 -13.18 -16.65
N ARG A 135 -1.25 -12.73 -15.59
CA ARG A 135 -1.72 -12.60 -14.19
C ARG A 135 -1.91 -13.93 -13.45
N THR A 136 -1.27 -14.99 -13.93
CA THR A 136 -1.33 -16.31 -13.30
C THR A 136 -0.34 -16.48 -12.16
N ILE A 137 0.71 -15.65 -12.12
CA ILE A 137 1.75 -15.68 -11.09
C ILE A 137 1.76 -14.36 -10.32
N LEU A 138 1.78 -14.47 -8.99
CA LEU A 138 1.79 -13.35 -8.05
C LEU A 138 3.01 -13.46 -7.14
N ASP A 139 4.00 -12.60 -7.38
CA ASP A 139 5.15 -12.42 -6.49
C ASP A 139 4.88 -11.22 -5.56
N ILE A 140 5.12 -11.39 -4.26
CA ILE A 140 4.98 -10.31 -3.28
C ILE A 140 6.30 -10.11 -2.56
N TRP A 141 6.80 -8.89 -2.64
CA TRP A 141 7.99 -8.44 -1.94
C TRP A 141 7.60 -7.56 -0.76
N LEU A 142 8.21 -7.79 0.40
CA LEU A 142 8.03 -6.93 1.57
C LEU A 142 9.32 -6.16 1.83
N LEU A 143 9.20 -4.87 2.10
CA LEU A 143 10.29 -4.04 2.56
C LEU A 143 10.42 -4.19 4.08
N LYS A 144 11.48 -4.89 4.52
CA LYS A 144 11.71 -5.20 5.93
C LYS A 144 13.00 -4.56 6.42
N ARG A 145 13.02 -4.21 7.72
CA ARG A 145 14.22 -3.71 8.38
C ARG A 145 15.12 -4.88 8.76
N ASN A 146 16.43 -4.73 8.60
CA ASN A 146 17.43 -5.68 9.07
C ASN A 146 17.56 -5.61 10.60
N ASP A 147 17.17 -6.68 11.29
CA ASP A 147 17.22 -6.75 12.76
C ASP A 147 18.62 -6.61 13.36
N LYS A 148 19.66 -6.98 12.59
CA LYS A 148 21.07 -6.85 13.01
C LYS A 148 21.49 -5.39 13.15
N GLU A 149 20.92 -4.49 12.36
CA GLU A 149 21.24 -3.05 12.39
C GLU A 149 20.36 -2.29 13.38
N ARG A 150 19.15 -2.80 13.66
CA ARG A 150 18.23 -2.26 14.68
C ARG A 150 18.89 -2.16 16.07
N LYS A 151 19.84 -3.04 16.39
CA LYS A 151 20.56 -3.06 17.67
C LYS A 151 21.79 -2.15 17.73
N ARG A 152 22.25 -1.62 16.58
CA ARG A 152 23.46 -0.79 16.50
C ARG A 152 23.18 0.71 16.53
N ASN A 153 22.04 1.16 15.99
CA ASN A 153 21.75 2.59 15.81
C ASN A 153 20.64 3.05 16.77
N ASN A 154 21.01 3.68 17.89
CA ASN A 154 20.08 4.30 18.85
C ASN A 154 19.78 5.78 18.54
N SER A 155 20.29 6.36 17.45
CA SER A 155 20.02 7.75 17.08
C SER A 155 19.00 7.85 15.94
N THR A 156 17.87 8.51 16.19
CA THR A 156 16.76 8.75 15.25
C THR A 156 17.15 9.48 13.96
N VAL A 157 18.18 10.35 14.01
CA VAL A 157 18.64 11.10 12.82
C VAL A 157 19.21 10.18 11.74
N ASN A 158 19.92 9.11 12.13
CA ASN A 158 20.46 8.15 11.17
C ASN A 158 19.39 7.23 10.58
N GLU A 159 18.35 6.89 11.37
CA GLU A 159 17.31 5.94 10.93
C GLU A 159 16.54 6.40 9.69
N LYS A 160 16.31 7.71 9.57
CA LYS A 160 15.61 8.30 8.43
C LYS A 160 16.42 8.18 7.14
N LEU A 161 17.71 8.54 7.20
CA LEU A 161 18.60 8.43 6.05
C LEU A 161 18.84 6.96 5.68
N ASP A 162 18.89 6.09 6.69
CA ASP A 162 19.02 4.64 6.52
C ASP A 162 17.83 4.03 5.76
N TYR A 163 16.61 4.53 5.99
CA TYR A 163 15.42 4.11 5.25
C TYR A 163 15.53 4.48 3.76
N TYR A 164 15.86 5.72 3.43
CA TYR A 164 15.91 6.16 2.03
C TYR A 164 17.09 5.57 1.25
N LYS A 165 18.19 5.25 1.93
CA LYS A 165 19.35 4.57 1.33
C LYS A 165 19.24 3.05 1.35
N LEU A 166 18.22 2.49 2.00
CA LEU A 166 18.08 1.06 2.25
C LEU A 166 19.34 0.42 2.89
N SER A 167 20.11 1.15 3.69
CA SER A 167 21.25 0.56 4.43
C SER A 167 20.75 -0.49 5.43
N SER A 168 19.71 -0.13 6.19
CA SER A 168 19.07 -0.99 7.17
C SER A 168 17.79 -1.67 6.70
N TRP A 169 17.42 -1.54 5.43
CA TRP A 169 16.16 -2.05 4.91
C TRP A 169 16.39 -2.83 3.62
N ASN A 170 15.71 -3.96 3.46
CA ASN A 170 15.83 -4.77 2.27
C ASN A 170 14.49 -5.28 1.79
N TRP A 171 14.38 -5.41 0.48
CA TRP A 171 13.29 -6.13 -0.15
C TRP A 171 13.56 -7.63 -0.05
N SER A 172 12.62 -8.36 0.55
CA SER A 172 12.60 -9.82 0.53
C SER A 172 11.36 -10.30 -0.22
N LYS A 173 11.53 -11.30 -1.10
CA LYS A 173 10.39 -11.97 -1.71
C LYS A 173 9.83 -12.94 -0.69
N GLU A 174 8.59 -12.71 -0.26
CA GLU A 174 7.95 -13.46 0.82
C GLU A 174 6.90 -14.43 0.28
N PHE A 175 6.25 -14.07 -0.84
CA PHE A 175 5.26 -14.90 -1.47
C PHE A 175 5.54 -15.02 -2.96
N SER A 176 5.31 -16.22 -3.49
CA SER A 176 5.33 -16.53 -4.92
C SER A 176 4.24 -17.56 -5.17
N LEU A 177 3.12 -17.09 -5.68
CA LEU A 177 1.93 -17.89 -5.92
C LEU A 177 1.79 -18.14 -7.40
N THR A 178 1.53 -19.39 -7.78
CA THR A 178 1.22 -19.80 -9.15
C THR A 178 -0.25 -20.17 -9.23
N GLU A 179 -0.84 -20.08 -10.43
CA GLU A 179 -2.23 -20.46 -10.70
C GLU A 179 -3.25 -19.71 -9.84
N VAL A 180 -3.03 -18.41 -9.61
CA VAL A 180 -3.88 -17.61 -8.70
C VAL A 180 -5.25 -17.25 -9.30
N LEU A 181 -5.64 -17.87 -10.41
CA LEU A 181 -6.94 -17.67 -11.05
C LEU A 181 -8.06 -18.21 -10.14
N CYS A 182 -9.22 -17.53 -10.14
CA CYS A 182 -10.47 -18.20 -9.79
C CYS A 182 -10.92 -19.02 -11.01
N GLU A 183 -11.71 -20.07 -10.79
CA GLU A 183 -12.07 -21.10 -11.79
C GLU A 183 -12.85 -20.57 -13.02
N HIS A 184 -13.06 -19.25 -13.12
CA HIS A 184 -13.87 -18.61 -14.15
C HIS A 184 -12.96 -17.91 -15.17
N TYR A 185 -13.14 -18.28 -16.44
CA TYR A 185 -12.41 -17.87 -17.64
C TYR A 185 -12.48 -16.35 -17.98
N ASP A 186 -12.51 -15.45 -17.00
CA ASP A 186 -12.29 -14.02 -17.24
C ASP A 186 -10.78 -13.72 -17.13
N PRO A 187 -10.08 -13.36 -18.23
CA PRO A 187 -8.66 -12.97 -18.21
C PRO A 187 -8.37 -11.71 -17.34
N VAL A 188 -9.38 -11.17 -16.68
CA VAL A 188 -9.32 -9.99 -15.82
C VAL A 188 -9.55 -10.31 -14.33
N ASP A 189 -9.60 -11.58 -13.91
CA ASP A 189 -9.64 -11.89 -12.48
C ASP A 189 -8.30 -11.60 -11.79
N ILE A 190 -8.16 -10.34 -11.37
CA ILE A 190 -7.04 -9.86 -10.58
C ILE A 190 -7.37 -10.12 -9.12
N VAL A 191 -6.52 -10.89 -8.45
CA VAL A 191 -6.52 -11.01 -7.01
C VAL A 191 -5.64 -9.96 -6.35
N ASP A 192 -6.12 -9.37 -5.28
CA ASP A 192 -5.44 -8.32 -4.56
C ASP A 192 -5.02 -8.81 -3.18
N PRO A 193 -3.72 -8.83 -2.85
CA PRO A 193 -3.32 -9.00 -1.48
C PRO A 193 -3.74 -7.77 -0.69
N PHE A 194 -4.45 -8.00 0.41
CA PHE A 194 -5.00 -6.91 1.21
C PHE A 194 -4.65 -6.99 2.70
N ALA A 195 -4.22 -8.16 3.20
CA ALA A 195 -3.82 -8.33 4.59
C ALA A 195 -2.88 -9.53 4.82
N LEU A 196 -2.17 -9.49 5.95
CA LEU A 196 -1.41 -10.59 6.52
C LEU A 196 -1.93 -10.92 7.91
N THR A 197 -2.15 -12.21 8.19
CA THR A 197 -2.50 -12.68 9.54
C THR A 197 -1.26 -12.76 10.41
N LYS A 198 -1.42 -12.73 11.74
CA LYS A 198 -0.31 -12.93 12.71
C LYS A 198 0.39 -14.28 12.55
N ASN A 199 -0.29 -15.25 11.93
CA ASN A 199 0.25 -16.57 11.62
C ASN A 199 1.06 -16.59 10.30
N GLY A 200 1.22 -15.45 9.63
CA GLY A 200 1.93 -15.34 8.35
C GLY A 200 1.10 -15.80 7.14
N GLU A 201 -0.21 -15.94 7.30
CA GLU A 201 -1.11 -16.30 6.20
C GLU A 201 -1.45 -15.06 5.38
N LEU A 202 -1.53 -15.21 4.06
CA LEU A 202 -1.84 -14.13 3.14
C LEU A 202 -3.33 -14.16 2.79
N LEU A 203 -3.99 -13.00 2.89
CA LEU A 203 -5.36 -12.83 2.45
C LEU A 203 -5.41 -12.11 1.10
N LEU A 204 -6.04 -12.77 0.13
CA LEU A 204 -6.27 -12.25 -1.22
C LEU A 204 -7.77 -11.99 -1.45
N PHE A 205 -8.08 -10.96 -2.22
CA PHE A 205 -9.44 -10.60 -2.62
C PHE A 205 -9.55 -10.63 -4.15
N SER A 206 -10.46 -11.44 -4.70
CA SER A 206 -10.76 -11.39 -6.13
C SER A 206 -11.58 -10.14 -6.44
N ARG A 207 -11.09 -9.33 -7.39
CA ARG A 207 -11.82 -8.14 -7.84
C ARG A 207 -13.09 -8.46 -8.61
N THR A 208 -13.21 -9.65 -9.20
CA THR A 208 -14.35 -10.02 -10.06
C THR A 208 -15.41 -10.79 -9.29
N THR A 209 -15.02 -11.78 -8.48
CA THR A 209 -15.94 -12.63 -7.74
C THR A 209 -16.27 -12.05 -6.37
N THR A 210 -15.46 -11.11 -5.87
CA THR A 210 -15.46 -10.61 -4.48
C THR A 210 -15.18 -11.71 -3.44
N GLU A 211 -14.60 -12.81 -3.89
CA GLU A 211 -14.19 -13.89 -3.01
C GLU A 211 -12.91 -13.51 -2.27
N VAL A 212 -12.84 -13.94 -1.02
CA VAL A 212 -11.70 -13.79 -0.13
C VAL A 212 -11.06 -15.15 0.01
N TYR A 213 -9.77 -15.21 -0.26
CA TYR A 213 -8.98 -16.43 -0.16
C TYR A 213 -7.92 -16.28 0.92
N ARG A 214 -7.77 -17.33 1.72
CA ARG A 214 -6.65 -17.50 2.64
C ARG A 214 -5.60 -18.41 2.00
N TYR A 215 -4.35 -17.95 2.01
CA TYR A 215 -3.20 -18.70 1.54
C TYR A 215 -2.25 -19.00 2.70
N THR A 216 -2.05 -20.28 2.98
CA THR A 216 -1.18 -20.77 4.06
C THR A 216 -0.02 -21.55 3.48
N MET A 217 1.21 -21.17 3.80
CA MET A 217 2.40 -21.83 3.28
C MET A 217 2.57 -23.24 3.89
N LYS A 218 2.65 -24.26 3.04
CA LYS A 218 3.11 -25.59 3.44
C LYS A 218 4.62 -25.62 3.41
N SER A 219 5.21 -26.07 4.52
CA SER A 219 6.65 -26.01 4.80
C SER A 219 7.58 -26.16 3.57
N THR A 220 8.44 -25.15 3.38
CA THR A 220 9.67 -25.10 2.56
C THR A 220 9.64 -25.17 1.03
N LYS A 221 8.49 -25.30 0.35
CA LYS A 221 8.48 -25.39 -1.14
C LYS A 221 7.51 -24.47 -1.89
N SER A 222 7.24 -23.25 -1.40
CA SER A 222 6.33 -22.29 -2.06
C SER A 222 4.99 -22.92 -2.49
N VAL A 223 4.56 -23.97 -1.79
CA VAL A 223 3.26 -24.61 -1.96
C VAL A 223 2.33 -23.97 -0.95
N TYR A 224 1.18 -23.49 -1.41
CA TYR A 224 0.21 -22.83 -0.56
C TYR A 224 -1.11 -23.61 -0.58
N ASP A 225 -1.70 -23.78 0.60
CA ASP A 225 -3.11 -24.13 0.69
C ASP A 225 -3.95 -22.90 0.41
N LYS A 226 -4.91 -23.04 -0.51
CA LYS A 226 -5.92 -22.05 -0.83
C LYS A 226 -7.22 -22.46 -0.16
N GLU A 227 -7.78 -21.59 0.65
CA GLU A 227 -9.10 -21.75 1.25
C GLU A 227 -9.99 -20.57 0.92
N LYS A 228 -11.18 -20.86 0.40
CA LYS A 228 -12.23 -19.86 0.12
C LYS A 228 -12.96 -19.51 1.41
N LEU A 229 -13.00 -18.21 1.74
CA LEU A 229 -13.54 -17.71 3.00
C LEU A 229 -14.95 -17.12 2.87
N ASN A 230 -15.46 -16.88 1.67
CA ASN A 230 -16.84 -16.45 1.41
C ASN A 230 -17.26 -16.89 0.01
N ASP A 231 -18.57 -16.86 -0.27
CA ASP A 231 -19.10 -17.26 -1.57
C ASP A 231 -19.02 -16.17 -2.64
N GLY A 232 -18.54 -14.98 -2.29
CA GLY A 232 -18.52 -13.82 -3.16
C GLY A 232 -19.93 -13.35 -3.54
N ALA A 233 -20.01 -12.32 -4.38
CA ALA A 233 -21.23 -11.75 -4.93
C ALA A 233 -21.13 -11.54 -6.45
N HIS A 234 -19.99 -11.89 -7.06
CA HIS A 234 -19.72 -11.67 -8.49
C HIS A 234 -19.93 -10.22 -8.96
N VAL A 235 -19.54 -9.26 -8.11
CA VAL A 235 -19.55 -7.83 -8.41
C VAL A 235 -18.13 -7.32 -8.56
N ARG A 236 -17.87 -6.47 -9.56
CA ARG A 236 -16.53 -5.89 -9.70
C ARG A 236 -16.25 -4.87 -8.58
N LEU A 237 -15.31 -5.19 -7.70
CA LEU A 237 -14.89 -4.34 -6.59
C LEU A 237 -13.37 -4.18 -6.56
N TYR A 238 -12.91 -3.05 -6.03
CA TYR A 238 -11.50 -2.79 -5.83
C TYR A 238 -11.23 -2.50 -4.36
N VAL A 239 -10.47 -3.38 -3.72
CA VAL A 239 -10.07 -3.24 -2.31
C VAL A 239 -8.60 -2.85 -2.28
N ARG A 240 -8.28 -1.62 -1.85
CA ARG A 240 -6.88 -1.19 -1.68
C ARG A 240 -6.27 -1.65 -0.36
N THR A 241 -7.06 -1.66 0.71
CA THR A 241 -6.57 -1.83 2.09
C THR A 241 -7.64 -2.52 2.94
N ALA A 242 -7.25 -3.52 3.76
CA ALA A 242 -8.07 -3.94 4.89
C ALA A 242 -7.87 -3.01 6.07
N MET A 243 -8.98 -2.62 6.71
CA MET A 243 -8.93 -1.91 7.97
C MET A 243 -9.16 -2.90 9.11
N PRO A 244 -8.24 -3.01 10.09
CA PRO A 244 -8.46 -3.86 11.24
C PRO A 244 -9.68 -3.37 12.02
N TYR A 245 -10.54 -4.30 12.41
CA TYR A 245 -11.67 -3.98 13.28
C TYR A 245 -11.17 -3.58 14.67
N LYS A 246 -11.48 -2.35 15.08
CA LYS A 246 -11.25 -1.89 16.46
C LYS A 246 -12.50 -2.17 17.28
N LYS A 247 -12.39 -3.08 18.27
CA LYS A 247 -13.51 -3.49 19.13
C LYS A 247 -14.22 -2.26 19.69
N SER A 248 -15.52 -2.15 19.38
CA SER A 248 -16.42 -1.15 19.95
C SER A 248 -17.13 -1.71 21.19
N PHE A 249 -18.01 -0.92 21.82
CA PHE A 249 -18.86 -1.38 22.93
C PHE A 249 -19.80 -2.53 22.52
N VAL A 250 -20.09 -2.66 21.23
CA VAL A 250 -20.94 -3.70 20.64
C VAL A 250 -20.09 -4.46 19.61
N SER A 251 -20.12 -5.80 19.64
CA SER A 251 -19.44 -6.59 18.61
C SER A 251 -20.27 -6.66 17.33
N LEU A 252 -19.64 -6.98 16.20
CA LEU A 252 -20.38 -7.19 14.95
C LEU A 252 -21.37 -8.36 15.07
N LYS A 253 -21.04 -9.38 15.86
CA LYS A 253 -21.96 -10.49 16.16
C LYS A 253 -23.19 -10.04 16.94
N ASP A 254 -23.01 -9.12 17.89
CA ASP A 254 -24.13 -8.55 18.67
C ASP A 254 -25.06 -7.69 17.78
N LEU A 255 -24.57 -7.25 16.62
CA LEU A 255 -25.37 -6.56 15.60
C LEU A 255 -26.06 -7.53 14.62
N GLY A 256 -25.89 -8.84 14.80
CA GLY A 256 -26.47 -9.88 13.93
C GLY A 256 -25.66 -10.18 12.67
N GLU A 257 -24.44 -9.65 12.55
CA GLU A 257 -23.57 -9.91 11.41
C GLU A 257 -22.88 -11.28 11.54
N ASP A 258 -22.85 -12.05 10.45
CA ASP A 258 -22.03 -13.26 10.36
C ASP A 258 -20.58 -12.86 10.03
N VAL A 259 -19.67 -13.09 10.98
CA VAL A 259 -18.32 -12.48 10.96
C VAL A 259 -17.26 -13.54 11.16
N LYS A 260 -16.33 -13.62 10.19
CA LYS A 260 -15.06 -14.33 10.33
C LYS A 260 -14.01 -13.36 10.88
N ILE A 261 -13.39 -13.73 12.00
CA ILE A 261 -12.41 -12.89 12.70
C ILE A 261 -11.00 -13.41 12.41
N PHE A 262 -10.13 -12.53 11.93
CA PHE A 262 -8.72 -12.80 11.72
C PHE A 262 -7.86 -11.84 12.55
N ASP A 263 -6.87 -12.40 13.22
CA ASP A 263 -5.81 -11.63 13.85
C ASP A 263 -4.86 -11.11 12.77
N LEU A 264 -4.96 -9.83 12.44
CA LEU A 264 -4.09 -9.17 11.48
C LEU A 264 -2.79 -8.70 12.14
N VAL A 265 -1.72 -8.61 11.35
CA VAL A 265 -0.48 -7.96 11.79
C VAL A 265 -0.73 -6.46 11.93
N THR A 266 -0.81 -5.98 13.17
CA THR A 266 -0.94 -4.56 13.56
C THR A 266 -0.14 -4.34 14.85
N ARG A 267 0.60 -3.24 15.00
CA ARG A 267 1.17 -2.81 16.30
C ARG A 267 0.11 -2.39 17.30
#